data_AF-A0AB73R4L7-F1
#
_entry.id   AF-A0AB73R4L7-F1
#
_cell.length_a   1.000
_cell.length_b   1.000
_cell.length_c   1.000
_cell.angle_alpha   90.00
_cell.angle_beta   90.00
_cell.angle_gamma   90.00
#
_symmetry.space_group_name_H-M   'P 1'
#
loop_
_entity.id
_entity.type
_entity.pdbx_description
1 polymer ?
#
loop_
_entity_poly.entity_id
_entity_poly.type
_entity_poly.pdbx_seq_one_letter_code
_entity_poly.pdbx_strand_id
1 'polypeptide(L)' 'MSRKEVFDYLDDQEKEDLAEWTEELKNAQSTKAVKLYSSKIKELLGKIEQRMISTGEEAATVSF' A
#
# COMPACT_ATOMS: atom_id res chain seq x y z
N MET A 1 8.55 -10.07 18.86
CA MET A 1 8.35 -8.99 17.88
C MET A 1 6.86 -8.80 17.68
N SER A 2 6.37 -7.56 17.68
CA SER A 2 4.99 -7.25 17.28
C SER A 2 4.78 -7.64 15.81
N ARG A 3 3.65 -8.27 15.48
CA ARG A 3 3.29 -8.54 14.09
C ARG A 3 2.90 -7.21 13.45
N LYS A 4 3.74 -6.68 12.56
CA LYS A 4 3.36 -5.53 11.73
C LYS A 4 2.23 -5.93 10.79
N GLU A 5 1.17 -5.14 10.79
CA GLU A 5 0.08 -5.27 9.83
C GLU A 5 0.47 -4.65 8.48
N VAL A 6 -0.28 -4.97 7.42
CA VAL A 6 -0.02 -4.43 6.07
C VAL A 6 -0.03 -2.90 6.06
N PHE A 7 -0.89 -2.27 6.87
CA PHE A 7 -0.99 -0.82 7.00
C PHE A 7 0.17 -0.17 7.76
N ASP A 8 0.95 -0.94 8.53
CA ASP A 8 2.13 -0.42 9.23
C ASP A 8 3.30 -0.14 8.29
N TYR A 9 3.20 -0.58 7.03
CA TYR A 9 4.18 -0.31 5.98
C TYR A 9 3.88 0.97 5.20
N LEU A 10 2.78 1.65 5.51
CA LEU A 10 2.41 2.94 4.93
C LEU A 10 2.82 4.09 5.85
N ASP A 11 3.32 5.16 5.26
CA ASP A 11 3.43 6.44 5.97
C ASP A 11 2.06 7.12 6.10
N ASP A 12 2.00 8.23 6.84
CA ASP A 12 0.72 8.90 7.11
C ASP A 12 0.10 9.52 5.85
N GLN A 13 0.91 10.01 4.91
CA GLN A 13 0.42 10.51 3.63
C GLN A 13 -0.15 9.38 2.77
N GLU A 14 0.53 8.24 2.71
CA GLU A 14 0.08 7.07 1.96
C GLU A 14 -1.20 6.46 2.53
N LYS A 15 -1.42 6.56 3.85
CA LYS A 15 -2.69 6.17 4.49
C LYS A 15 -3.82 7.11 4.11
N GLU A 16 -3.58 8.42 4.12
CA GLU A 16 -4.55 9.42 3.66
C GLU A 16 -4.90 9.21 2.19
N ASP A 17 -3.88 9.04 1.34
CA ASP A 17 -4.02 8.76 -0.09
C ASP A 17 -4.83 7.48 -0.35
N LEU A 18 -4.56 6.39 0.38
CA LEU A 18 -5.31 5.15 0.25
C LEU A 18 -6.78 5.32 0.64
N ALA A 19 -7.05 6.07 1.71
CA ALA A 19 -8.41 6.36 2.15
C ALA A 19 -9.16 7.20 1.09
N GLU A 20 -8.53 8.27 0.59
CA GLU A 20 -9.08 9.11 -0.47
C GLU A 20 -9.37 8.29 -1.73
N TRP A 21 -8.39 7.57 -2.26
CA TRP A 21 -8.57 6.84 -3.52
C TRP A 21 -9.58 5.70 -3.41
N THR A 22 -9.72 5.09 -2.23
CA THR A 22 -10.75 4.07 -2.00
C THR A 22 -12.15 4.68 -2.02
N GLU A 23 -12.33 5.83 -1.38
CA GLU A 23 -13.61 6.55 -1.41
C GLU A 23 -13.93 7.07 -2.81
N GLU A 24 -12.95 7.63 -3.51
CA GLU A 24 -13.09 8.08 -4.90
C GLU A 24 -13.39 6.92 -5.86
N LEU A 25 -12.75 5.74 -5.68
CA LEU A 25 -13.04 4.56 -6.48
C LEU A 25 -14.46 4.04 -6.24
N LYS A 26 -14.92 4.04 -4.99
CA LYS A 26 -16.27 3.62 -4.61
C LYS A 26 -17.34 4.53 -5.22
N ASN A 27 -17.05 5.83 -5.32
CA ASN A 27 -17.95 6.83 -5.89
C ASN A 27 -17.73 7.08 -7.40
N ALA A 28 -16.81 6.35 -8.04
CA ALA A 28 -16.44 6.58 -9.43
C ALA A 28 -17.61 6.30 -10.40
N GLN A 29 -18.05 7.34 -11.12
CA GLN A 29 -19.12 7.24 -12.13
C GLN A 29 -18.60 7.08 -13.56
N SER A 30 -17.29 6.95 -13.75
CA SER A 30 -16.69 6.77 -15.08
C SER A 30 -15.63 5.68 -15.08
N THR A 31 -15.53 4.96 -16.20
CA THR A 31 -14.48 3.96 -16.42
C THR A 31 -13.08 4.56 -16.30
N LYS A 32 -12.92 5.84 -16.67
CA LYS A 32 -11.65 6.56 -16.51
C LYS A 32 -11.27 6.70 -15.03
N ALA A 33 -12.21 7.14 -14.19
CA ALA A 33 -12.00 7.26 -12.75
C ALA A 33 -11.73 5.90 -12.10
N VAL A 34 -12.51 4.87 -12.45
CA VAL A 34 -12.30 3.49 -11.97
C VAL A 34 -10.88 3.01 -12.30
N LYS A 35 -10.42 3.20 -13.55
CA LYS A 35 -9.05 2.82 -13.95
C LYS A 35 -8.00 3.61 -13.20
N LEU A 36 -8.19 4.92 -13.03
CA LEU A 36 -7.24 5.78 -12.34
C LEU A 36 -7.03 5.34 -10.89
N TYR A 37 -8.11 5.29 -10.10
CA TYR A 37 -8.00 5.00 -8.67
C TYR A 37 -7.63 3.54 -8.39
N SER A 38 -8.13 2.59 -9.19
CA SER A 38 -7.68 1.20 -9.08
C SER A 38 -6.20 1.02 -9.42
N SER A 39 -5.66 1.77 -10.40
CA SER A 39 -4.22 1.76 -10.69
C SER A 39 -3.40 2.36 -9.55
N LYS A 40 -3.83 3.50 -8.99
CA LYS A 40 -3.13 4.13 -7.84
C LYS A 40 -3.08 3.22 -6.62
N ILE A 41 -4.20 2.59 -6.27
CA ILE A 41 -4.26 1.63 -5.15
C ILE A 41 -3.34 0.42 -5.41
N LYS A 42 -3.34 -0.12 -6.64
CA LYS A 42 -2.43 -1.22 -7.01
C LYS A 42 -0.96 -0.84 -6.90
N GLU A 43 -0.59 0.36 -7.33
CA GLU A 43 0.79 0.85 -7.20
C GLU A 43 1.21 0.93 -5.73
N LEU A 44 0.31 1.44 -4.87
CA LEU A 44 0.58 1.53 -3.43
C LEU A 44 0.73 0.15 -2.78
N LEU A 45 -0.13 -0.80 -3.12
CA LEU A 45 0.00 -2.19 -2.66
C LEU A 45 1.32 -2.82 -3.10
N GLY A 46 1.79 -2.53 -4.32
CA GLY A 46 3.10 -2.96 -4.81
C GLY A 46 4.25 -2.38 -3.99
N LYS A 47 4.16 -1.11 -3.56
CA LYS A 47 5.15 -0.49 -2.67
C LYS A 47 5.18 -1.18 -1.30
N ILE A 48 4.01 -1.53 -0.74
CA ILE A 48 3.92 -2.27 0.53
C ILE A 48 4.61 -3.63 0.39
N GLU A 49 4.31 -4.39 -0.67
CA GLU A 49 4.92 -5.70 -0.93
C GLU A 49 6.46 -5.59 -0.97
N GLN A 50 7.00 -4.61 -1.70
CA GLN A 50 8.45 -4.39 -1.75
C GLN A 50 9.05 -4.09 -0.37
N ARG A 51 8.41 -3.21 0.42
CA ARG A 51 8.88 -2.89 1.78
C ARG A 51 8.83 -4.08 2.73
N MET A 52 7.81 -4.93 2.61
CA MET A 52 7.69 -6.17 3.38
C MET A 52 8.83 -7.14 3.05
N ILE A 53 9.11 -7.33 1.75
CA ILE A 53 10.22 -8.18 1.29
C ILE A 53 11.55 -7.66 1.83
N SER A 54 11.85 -6.37 1.66
CA SER A 54 13.11 -5.79 2.16
C SER A 54 13.25 -5.93 3.68
N THR A 55 12.20 -5.70 4.45
CA THR A 55 12.23 -5.90 5.92
C THR A 55 12.51 -7.37 6.28
N GLY A 56 11.96 -8.32 5.51
CA GLY A 56 12.22 -9.75 5.69
C GLY A 56 13.67 -10.13 5.36
N GLU A 57 14.23 -9.61 4.27
CA GLU A 57 15.62 -9.82 3.85
C GLU A 57 16.61 -9.23 4.87
N GLU A 58 16.33 -8.03 5.39
CA GLU A 58 17.12 -7.40 6.46
C GLU A 58 17.11 -8.24 7.75
N ALA A 59 15.93 -8.72 8.18
CA ALA A 59 15.82 -9.58 9.36
C ALA A 59 16.58 -10.92 9.18
N ALA A 60 16.58 -11.47 7.97
CA ALA A 60 17.31 -12.69 7.65
C ALA A 60 18.84 -12.48 7.67
N THR A 61 19.34 -11.33 7.21
CA THR A 61 20.78 -11.04 7.14
C THR A 61 21.42 -10.68 8.48
N VAL A 62 20.67 -10.08 9.41
CA VAL A 62 21.15 -9.77 10.78
C VAL A 62 21.26 -11.02 11.67
N SER A 63 20.65 -12.14 11.27
CA SER A 63 20.61 -13.39 12.04
C SER A 63 21.75 -14.37 11.74
N PHE A 64 22.76 -13.96 10.96
CA PHE A 64 23.93 -14.78 10.59
C PHE A 64 25.23 -14.32 11.27
#